data_AF-A0A418ZR40-F1
#
_entry.id   AF-A0A418ZR40-F1
#
_cell.length_a   1.000
_cell.length_b   1.000
_cell.length_c   1.000
_cell.angle_alpha   90.00
_cell.angle_beta   90.00
_cell.angle_gamma   90.00
#
_symmetry.space_group_name_H-M   'P 1'
#
loop_
_entity.id
_entity.type
_entity.pdbx_description
1 polymer ?
#
loop_
_entity_poly.entity_id
_entity_poly.type
_entity_poly.pdbx_seq_one_letter_code
_entity_poly.pdbx_strand_id
1 'polypeptide(L)' 'PHARRSDSDAPADRIEIERLGDRYEEGLEAAGFFFPETKAASMRLNLRNMWSRLSLTRGDVRILHGILRQLTRR' A
#
# COMPACT_ATOMS: atom_id res chain seq x y z
N PRO A 1 15.31 25.62 17.25
CA PRO A 1 15.88 24.37 16.69
C PRO A 1 14.89 23.73 15.71
N HIS A 2 15.12 23.88 14.40
CA HIS A 2 14.34 23.16 13.39
C HIS A 2 14.68 21.68 13.50
N ALA A 3 13.72 20.85 13.91
CA ALA A 3 13.89 19.40 13.88
C ALA A 3 14.26 19.00 12.44
N ARG A 4 15.42 18.37 12.28
CA ARG A 4 15.86 17.83 10.98
C ARG A 4 14.78 16.84 10.54
N ARG A 5 14.12 17.08 9.40
CA ARG A 5 13.16 16.14 8.81
C ARG A 5 13.80 14.75 8.81
N SER A 6 13.11 13.78 9.40
CA SER A 6 13.59 12.41 9.44
C SER A 6 13.49 11.80 8.04
N ASP A 7 14.28 10.76 7.79
CA ASP A 7 14.22 10.03 6.51
C ASP A 7 12.80 9.52 6.20
N SER A 8 12.02 9.24 7.25
CA SER A 8 10.61 8.83 7.20
C SER A 8 9.66 9.92 6.74
N ASP A 9 10.00 11.20 6.89
CA ASP A 9 9.16 12.33 6.47
C ASP A 9 9.32 12.64 4.98
N ALA A 10 10.28 12.02 4.30
CA ALA A 10 10.50 12.22 2.87
C ALA A 10 9.42 11.49 2.05
N PRO A 11 9.04 12.04 0.88
CA PRO A 11 8.15 11.35 -0.07
C PRO A 11 8.67 9.95 -0.39
N ALA A 12 7.76 8.99 -0.50
CA ALA A 12 8.10 7.65 -0.97
C ALA A 12 8.35 7.65 -2.49
N ASP A 13 9.30 6.83 -2.91
CA ASP A 13 9.56 6.60 -4.32
C ASP A 13 8.43 5.77 -4.95
N ARG A 14 8.23 5.93 -6.27
CA ARG A 14 7.23 5.17 -7.02
C ARG A 14 7.37 3.65 -6.81
N ILE A 15 8.60 3.15 -6.75
CA ILE A 15 8.88 1.72 -6.55
C ILE A 15 8.42 1.27 -5.16
N GLU A 16 8.59 2.09 -4.11
CA GLU A 16 8.13 1.77 -2.76
C GLU A 16 6.61 1.66 -2.70
N ILE A 17 5.90 2.57 -3.39
CA ILE A 17 4.43 2.56 -3.49
C ILE A 17 3.94 1.36 -4.32
N GLU A 18 4.66 0.98 -5.38
CA GLU A 18 4.33 -0.22 -6.18
C GLU A 18 4.45 -1.49 -5.35
N ARG A 19 5.56 -1.65 -4.61
CA ARG A 19 5.75 -2.80 -3.71
C ARG A 19 4.70 -2.87 -2.59
N LEU A 20 4.27 -1.72 -2.09
CA LEU A 20 3.15 -1.63 -1.16
C LEU A 20 1.86 -2.15 -1.81
N GLY A 21 1.54 -1.65 -3.00
CA GLY A 21 0.37 -2.07 -3.78
C GLY A 21 0.34 -3.57 -4.03
N ASP A 22 1.45 -4.15 -4.51
CA ASP A 22 1.59 -5.59 -4.77
C ASP A 22 1.27 -6.41 -3.51
N ARG A 23 1.85 -6.02 -2.36
CA ARG A 23 1.64 -6.76 -1.11
C ARG A 23 0.19 -6.70 -0.64
N TYR A 24 -0.46 -5.54 -0.76
CA TYR A 24 -1.88 -5.39 -0.43
C TYR A 24 -2.77 -6.19 -1.39
N GLU A 25 -2.45 -6.20 -2.67
CA GLU A 25 -3.18 -6.98 -3.66
C GLU A 25 -3.13 -8.48 -3.34
N GLU A 26 -1.95 -9.04 -3.04
CA GLU A 26 -1.79 -10.43 -2.60
C GLU A 26 -2.61 -10.74 -1.34
N GLY A 27 -2.53 -9.87 -0.32
CA GLY A 27 -3.23 -10.08 0.95
C GLY A 27 -4.75 -10.02 0.81
N LEU A 28 -5.25 -9.08 0.01
CA LEU A 28 -6.68 -8.91 -0.27
C LEU A 28 -7.22 -10.03 -1.15
N GLU A 29 -6.43 -10.51 -2.10
CA GLU A 29 -6.75 -11.69 -2.90
C GLU A 29 -6.89 -12.94 -2.03
N ALA A 30 -5.93 -13.21 -1.15
CA ALA A 30 -5.99 -14.33 -0.21
C ALA A 30 -7.19 -14.23 0.76
N ALA A 31 -7.67 -13.01 1.04
CA ALA A 31 -8.84 -12.75 1.87
C ALA A 31 -10.18 -12.81 1.09
N GLY A 32 -10.16 -13.00 -0.23
CA GLY A 32 -11.38 -13.07 -1.05
C GLY A 32 -12.02 -11.71 -1.34
N PHE A 33 -11.27 -10.61 -1.23
CA PHE A 33 -11.80 -9.25 -1.41
C PHE A 33 -12.24 -8.96 -2.86
N PHE A 34 -11.54 -9.51 -3.85
CA PHE A 34 -11.78 -9.23 -5.28
C PHE A 34 -12.87 -10.13 -5.88
N PHE A 35 -14.09 -10.03 -5.34
CA PHE A 35 -15.26 -10.79 -5.79
C PHE A 35 -16.46 -9.87 -6.09
N PRO A 36 -17.29 -10.16 -7.13
CA PRO A 36 -17.18 -11.26 -8.10
C PRO A 36 -16.05 -11.09 -9.10
N GLU A 37 -15.57 -12.19 -9.69
CA GLU A 37 -14.43 -12.21 -10.63
C GLU A 37 -14.59 -11.23 -11.81
N THR A 38 -15.83 -11.02 -12.26
CA THR A 38 -16.17 -10.06 -13.33
C THR A 38 -15.78 -8.62 -13.00
N LYS A 39 -15.61 -8.28 -11.72
CA LYS A 39 -15.19 -6.96 -11.25
C LYS A 39 -13.75 -6.92 -10.72
N ALA A 40 -13.11 -8.07 -10.53
CA ALA A 40 -11.80 -8.18 -9.88
C ALA A 40 -10.74 -7.30 -10.55
N ALA A 41 -10.68 -7.31 -11.88
CA ALA A 41 -9.71 -6.49 -12.63
C ALA A 41 -9.90 -4.98 -12.40
N SER A 42 -11.15 -4.51 -12.41
CA SER A 42 -11.47 -3.09 -12.14
C SER A 42 -11.16 -2.72 -10.68
N MET A 43 -11.44 -3.61 -9.72
CA MET A 43 -11.12 -3.40 -8.32
C MET A 43 -9.62 -3.28 -8.07
N ARG A 44 -8.80 -4.16 -8.67
CA ARG A 44 -7.32 -4.09 -8.60
C ARG A 44 -6.80 -2.80 -9.21
N LEU A 45 -7.30 -2.41 -10.38
CA LEU A 45 -6.91 -1.15 -11.02
C LEU A 45 -7.25 0.07 -10.15
N ASN A 46 -8.45 0.08 -9.55
CA ASN A 46 -8.86 1.15 -8.65
C ASN A 46 -7.97 1.23 -7.40
N LEU A 47 -7.55 0.09 -6.85
CA LEU A 47 -6.63 0.01 -5.73
C LEU A 47 -5.25 0.59 -6.11
N ARG A 48 -4.68 0.18 -7.25
CA ARG A 48 -3.41 0.73 -7.75
C ARG A 48 -3.47 2.24 -8.00
N ASN A 49 -4.55 2.70 -8.64
CA ASN A 49 -4.78 4.12 -8.88
C ASN A 49 -4.93 4.92 -7.58
N MET A 50 -5.51 4.32 -6.53
CA MET A 50 -5.63 4.96 -5.23
C MET A 50 -4.25 5.24 -4.63
N TRP A 51 -3.35 4.25 -4.61
CA TRP A 51 -2.00 4.41 -4.07
C TRP A 51 -1.22 5.53 -4.75
N SER A 52 -1.30 5.62 -6.08
CA SER A 52 -0.63 6.68 -6.86
C SER A 52 -1.17 8.09 -6.61
N ARG A 53 -2.40 8.23 -6.10
CA ARG A 53 -2.99 9.54 -5.75
C ARG A 53 -2.60 10.03 -4.36
N LEU A 54 -2.12 9.13 -3.49
CA LEU A 54 -1.75 9.48 -2.13
C LEU A 54 -0.33 10.04 -2.11
N SER A 55 -0.11 11.17 -1.43
CA SER A 55 1.23 11.73 -1.19
C SER A 55 1.92 11.01 -0.03
N LEU A 56 2.16 9.71 -0.20
CA LEU A 56 2.76 8.86 0.84
C LEU A 56 4.21 9.23 1.10
N THR A 57 4.58 9.23 2.37
CA THR A 57 5.97 9.29 2.83
C THR A 57 6.57 7.89 2.97
N ARG A 58 7.90 7.80 3.07
CA ARG A 58 8.59 6.53 3.37
C ARG A 58 8.16 5.93 4.71
N GLY A 59 7.83 6.79 5.69
CA GLY A 59 7.23 6.39 6.96
C GLY A 59 5.88 5.71 6.78
N ASP A 60 4.99 6.31 5.97
CA ASP A 60 3.65 5.78 5.71
C ASP A 60 3.71 4.40 5.06
N VAL A 61 4.55 4.23 4.02
CA VAL A 61 4.72 2.95 3.32
C VAL A 61 5.15 1.85 4.29
N ARG A 62 6.11 2.14 5.18
CA ARG A 62 6.59 1.19 6.18
C ARG A 62 5.50 0.80 7.17
N ILE A 63 4.73 1.77 7.66
CA ILE A 63 3.62 1.53 8.59
C ILE A 63 2.54 0.67 7.92
N LEU A 64 2.15 0.99 6.68
CA LEU A 64 1.13 0.26 5.94
C LEU A 64 1.55 -1.20 5.68
N HIS A 65 2.81 -1.45 5.31
CA HIS A 65 3.36 -2.80 5.26
C HIS A 65 3.27 -3.53 6.61
N GLY A 66 3.58 -2.83 7.71
CA GLY A 66 3.49 -3.37 9.06
C GLY A 66 2.05 -3.76 9.45
N ILE A 67 1.08 -2.87 9.16
CA ILE A 67 -0.35 -3.11 9.39
C ILE A 67 -0.79 -4.36 8.64
N LEU A 68 -0.51 -4.44 7.34
CA LEU A 68 -0.91 -5.58 6.53
C LEU A 68 -0.25 -6.88 7.00
N ARG A 69 1.03 -6.84 7.36
CA ARG A 69 1.73 -8.00 7.94
C ARG A 69 1.04 -8.48 9.21
N GLN A 70 0.63 -7.57 10.09
CA GLN A 70 -0.03 -7.95 11.32
C GLN A 70 -1.44 -8.51 11.08
N LEU A 71 -2.19 -7.95 10.12
CA LEU A 71 -3.53 -8.45 9.74
C LEU A 71 -3.49 -9.82 9.03
N THR A 72 -2.40 -10.14 8.35
CA THR A 72 -2.23 -11.41 7.61
C THR A 72 -1.51 -12.50 8.40
N ARG A 73 -1.03 -12.21 9.61
CA ARG A 73 -0.51 -13.22 10.54
C ARG A 73 -1.67 -14.03 11.10
N ARG A 74 -1.75 -15.30 10.71
CA ARG A 74 -2.48 -16.34 11.45
C ARG A 74 -1.64 -16.82 12.63
#